data_AF-G3ECL0-F1
#
_entry.id   AF-G3ECL0-F1
#
_cell.length_a   1.000
_cell.length_b   1.000
_cell.length_c   1.000
_cell.angle_alpha   90.00
_cell.angle_beta   90.00
_cell.angle_gamma   90.00
#
_symmetry.space_group_name_H-M   'P 1'
#
loop_
_entity.id
_entity.type
_entity.pdbx_description
1 polymer ?
#
loop_
_entity_poly.entity_id
_entity_poly.type
_entity_poly.pdbx_seq_one_letter_code
_entity_poly.pdbx_strand_id
1 'polypeptide(L)' 'PISSRLDMFFVLIGAALFIASGVMSYNYYNGFALKSSYVNTGLTKAWLSILNGVVFVVDAAFTYRGE' A
#
# COMPACT_ATOMS: atom_id res chain seq x y z
N PRO A 1 -14.58 -24.93 -1.85
CA PRO A 1 -13.43 -24.17 -2.39
C PRO A 1 -13.80 -22.88 -3.19
N ILE A 2 -14.99 -22.29 -3.01
CA ILE A 2 -15.39 -21.04 -3.67
C ILE A 2 -14.76 -19.78 -3.04
N SER A 3 -14.15 -19.92 -1.86
CA SER A 3 -13.56 -18.83 -1.08
C SER A 3 -12.21 -18.34 -1.59
N SER A 4 -11.37 -19.20 -2.20
CA SER A 4 -9.99 -18.83 -2.59
C SER A 4 -9.95 -17.71 -3.64
N ARG A 5 -10.88 -17.74 -4.62
CA ARG A 5 -11.00 -16.64 -5.60
C ARG A 5 -11.47 -15.32 -4.99
N LEU A 6 -12.36 -15.38 -3.99
CA LEU A 6 -12.89 -14.18 -3.36
C LEU A 6 -11.82 -13.52 -2.48
N ASP A 7 -11.02 -14.32 -1.78
CA ASP A 7 -9.91 -13.88 -0.94
C ASP A 7 -8.86 -13.11 -1.79
N MET A 8 -8.57 -13.59 -3.00
CA MET A 8 -7.70 -12.92 -3.96
C MET A 8 -8.18 -11.51 -4.33
N PHE A 9 -9.49 -11.31 -4.54
CA PHE A 9 -10.04 -9.99 -4.83
C PHE A 9 -9.86 -9.04 -3.64
N PHE A 10 -10.05 -9.52 -2.41
CA PHE A 10 -9.87 -8.70 -1.22
C PHE A 10 -8.40 -8.28 -1.02
N VAL A 11 -7.44 -9.16 -1.27
CA VAL A 11 -6.01 -8.81 -1.16
C VAL A 11 -5.58 -7.82 -2.24
N LEU A 12 -6.03 -8.00 -3.50
CA LEU A 12 -5.75 -7.06 -4.58
C LEU A 12 -6.36 -5.67 -4.33
N ILE A 13 -7.61 -5.62 -3.86
CA ILE A 13 -8.28 -4.37 -3.50
C ILE A 13 -7.56 -3.69 -2.33
N GLY A 14 -7.17 -4.45 -1.30
CA GLY A 14 -6.39 -3.96 -0.17
C GLY A 14 -5.05 -3.36 -0.60
N ALA A 15 -4.31 -4.03 -1.48
CA ALA A 15 -3.07 -3.51 -2.04
C ALA A 15 -3.29 -2.20 -2.83
N ALA A 16 -4.32 -2.14 -3.68
CA ALA A 16 -4.65 -0.95 -4.44
C ALA A 16 -5.00 0.24 -3.53
N LEU A 17 -5.76 0.01 -2.45
CA LEU A 17 -6.08 1.00 -1.43
C LEU A 17 -4.84 1.51 -0.69
N PHE A 18 -3.90 0.63 -0.32
CA PHE A 18 -2.65 1.00 0.34
C PHE A 18 -1.74 1.85 -0.57
N ILE A 19 -1.64 1.49 -1.85
CA ILE A 19 -0.86 2.26 -2.82
C ILE A 19 -1.52 3.62 -3.07
N ALA A 20 -2.85 3.67 -3.26
CA ALA A 20 -3.59 4.92 -3.47
C ALA A 20 -3.47 5.88 -2.28
N SER A 21 -3.63 5.37 -1.05
CA SER A 21 -3.46 6.13 0.19
C SER A 21 -2.03 6.67 0.35
N GLY A 22 -1.03 5.86 0.00
CA GLY A 22 0.38 6.26 0.00
C GLY A 22 0.68 7.35 -1.01
N VAL A 23 0.16 7.25 -2.24
CA VAL A 23 0.33 8.28 -3.28
C VAL A 23 -0.37 9.59 -2.92
N MET A 24 -1.59 9.53 -2.37
CA MET A 24 -2.28 10.73 -1.87
C MET A 24 -1.50 11.40 -0.74
N SER A 25 -1.00 10.62 0.22
CA SER A 25 -0.18 11.12 1.31
C SER A 25 1.13 11.74 0.78
N TYR A 26 1.80 11.08 -0.15
CA TYR A 26 3.02 11.59 -0.78
C TYR A 26 2.76 12.93 -1.48
N ASN A 27 1.71 13.03 -2.31
CA ASN A 27 1.36 14.28 -2.99
C ASN A 27 1.00 15.41 -2.02
N TYR A 28 0.33 15.11 -0.91
CA TYR A 28 -0.01 16.11 0.11
C TYR A 28 1.24 16.68 0.79
N TYR A 29 2.21 15.83 1.14
CA TYR A 29 3.41 16.27 1.84
C TYR A 29 4.53 16.78 0.90
N ASN A 30 4.57 16.35 -0.36
CA ASN A 30 5.59 16.76 -1.33
C ASN A 30 5.42 18.21 -1.81
N GLY A 31 4.24 18.81 -1.67
CA GLY A 31 3.98 20.23 -1.99
C GLY A 31 4.30 21.22 -0.86
N PHE A 32 4.51 20.74 0.36
CA PHE A 32 4.81 21.60 1.50
C PHE A 32 6.31 21.90 1.57
N ALA A 33 6.69 23.13 1.18
CA ALA A 33 8.06 23.67 1.30
C ALA A 33 8.54 23.88 2.76
N LEU A 34 7.77 23.41 3.75
CA LEU A 34 8.14 23.47 5.15
C LEU A 34 9.01 22.26 5.48
N LYS A 35 10.33 22.47 5.51
CA LYS A 35 11.33 21.61 6.18
C LYS A 35 10.95 21.46 7.66
N SER A 36 9.95 20.64 7.94
CA SER A 36 9.45 20.36 9.28
C SER A 36 9.45 18.86 9.47
N SER A 37 9.83 18.41 10.66
CA SER A 37 9.81 16.99 11.06
C SER A 37 8.45 16.32 10.77
N TYR A 38 7.37 17.10 10.77
CA TYR A 38 6.03 16.68 10.38
C TYR A 38 5.93 16.21 8.92
N VAL A 39 6.57 16.91 7.97
CA VAL A 39 6.55 16.55 6.55
C VAL A 39 7.36 15.28 6.31
N ASN A 40 8.51 15.14 6.97
CA ASN A 40 9.31 13.91 6.90
C ASN A 40 8.56 12.70 7.48
N THR A 41 7.86 12.89 8.59
CA THR A 41 7.02 11.84 9.20
C THR A 41 5.85 11.47 8.28
N GLY A 42 5.21 12.45 7.64
CA GLY A 42 4.13 12.24 6.68
C GLY A 42 4.60 11.49 5.42
N LEU A 43 5.73 11.88 4.85
CA LEU A 43 6.37 11.18 3.72
C LEU A 43 6.77 9.74 4.10
N THR A 44 7.30 9.54 5.30
CA THR A 44 7.69 8.20 5.77
C THR A 44 6.47 7.28 5.89
N LYS A 45 5.35 7.79 6.44
CA LYS A 45 4.08 7.06 6.49
C LYS A 45 3.54 6.75 5.09
N ALA A 46 3.67 7.68 4.14
CA ALA A 46 3.29 7.45 2.75
C ALA A 46 4.07 6.28 2.13
N TRP A 47 5.40 6.25 2.32
CA TRP A 47 6.24 5.15 1.84
C TRP A 47 5.93 3.81 2.51
N LEU A 48 5.68 3.80 3.83
CA LEU A 48 5.26 2.61 4.56
C LEU A 48 3.94 2.04 4.01
N SER A 49 2.99 2.90 3.67
CA SER A 49 1.71 2.51 3.05
C SER A 49 1.92 1.83 1.70
N ILE A 50 2.78 2.40 0.85
CA ILE A 50 3.09 1.84 -0.47
C ILE A 50 3.77 0.47 -0.32
N LEU A 51 4.76 0.36 0.56
CA LEU A 51 5.47 -0.91 0.81
C LEU A 51 4.52 -2.00 1.31
N ASN A 52 3.58 -1.66 2.19
CA ASN A 52 2.59 -2.61 2.68
C ASN A 52 1.67 -3.12 1.55
N GLY A 53 1.29 -2.24 0.63
CA GLY A 53 0.56 -2.63 -0.58
C GLY A 53 1.36 -3.61 -1.46
N VAL A 54 2.66 -3.39 -1.63
CA VAL A 54 3.54 -4.30 -2.40
C VAL A 54 3.67 -5.65 -1.70
N VAL A 55 3.85 -5.68 -0.38
CA VAL A 55 3.93 -6.93 0.40
C VAL A 55 2.66 -7.76 0.24
N PHE A 56 1.47 -7.13 0.29
CA PHE A 56 0.21 -7.83 0.05
C PHE A 56 0.13 -8.45 -1.35
N VAL A 57 0.62 -7.76 -2.39
CA VAL A 57 0.66 -8.33 -3.75
C VAL A 57 1.61 -9.52 -3.83
N VAL A 58 2.78 -9.42 -3.19
CA VAL A 58 3.76 -10.52 -3.16
C VAL A 58 3.19 -11.73 -2.41
N ASP A 59 2.55 -11.51 -1.27
CA ASP A 59 1.92 -12.57 -0.47
C ASP A 59 0.78 -13.26 -1.23
N ALA A 60 -0.05 -12.48 -1.94
CA ALA A 60 -1.07 -13.03 -2.84
C ALA A 60 -0.44 -13.87 -3.97
N ALA A 61 0.66 -13.39 -4.56
CA ALA A 61 1.35 -14.07 -5.64
C ALA A 61 2.02 -15.37 -5.15
N PHE A 62 2.57 -15.40 -3.93
CA PHE A 62 3.14 -16.60 -3.33
C PHE A 62 2.06 -17.60 -2.91
N THR A 63 0.95 -17.14 -2.33
CA THR A 63 -0.23 -17.97 -2.01
C THR A 63 -0.72 -18.70 -3.27
N TYR A 64 -0.84 -18.01 -4.40
CA TYR A 64 -1.26 -18.62 -5.67
C TYR A 64 -0.23 -19.62 -6.27
N ARG A 65 1.06 -19.47 -5.95
CA ARG A 65 2.10 -20.42 -6.39
C ARG A 65 2.24 -21.64 -5.49
N GLY A 66 1.68 -21.59 -4.28
CA GLY A 66 1.66 -22.69 -3.31
C GLY A 66 0.43 -23.59 -3.41
N GLU A 67 -0.58 -23.20 -4.20
CA GLU A 67 -1.76 -24.01 -4.57
C GLU A 67 -1.53 -24.82 -5.85
#